data_AF-A0A3E0HP09-F1
#
_entry.id   AF-A0A3E0HP09-F1
#
_cell.length_a   1.000
_cell.length_b   1.000
_cell.length_c   1.000
_cell.angle_alpha   90.00
_cell.angle_beta   90.00
_cell.angle_gamma   90.00
#
_symmetry.space_group_name_H-M   'P 1'
#
loop_
_entity.id
_entity.type
_entity.pdbx_description
1 polymer ?
#
loop_
_entity_poly.entity_id
_entity_poly.type
_entity_poly.pdbx_seq_one_letter_code
_entity_poly.pdbx_strand_id
1 'polypeptide(L)'
;MIASTQTDRFAAYLRMLKDRSGRGFDRLGKQAGVSGSSLHRYCSGLSVPTDYRVVHSFAKVCGASADELRELHQLWALADTERDSPPPPPQQEQEPEPEPPKARRWLTSRYAVVAAVAAVLLAGGLVWLTRAASSAEGLPNPDNGKVLFSAGCQSTVSMGEHDECVNEVQSLLVKAHTTMSVDSDFGPETLRKVTAFQVLAGLPPKGVVDPPTKEALYAGNVSMATWPQQQVEQKIRAVFTEAPDTAVAIARCASFLDPLYVLPNTNGSRNWGVFQISDLRLHQYGGTPRTAFDPAWNIETAHKLWAVNHDFHDWPSCQAALTSSPTPTP
;
A
#
# COMPACT_ATOMS: atom_id res chain seq x y z
N MET A 1 -23.70 8.98 25.60
CA MET A 1 -22.30 9.31 25.27
C MET A 1 -22.12 9.01 23.78
N ILE A 2 -21.95 10.03 22.94
CA ILE A 2 -21.69 9.81 21.51
C ILE A 2 -20.28 9.23 21.41
N ALA A 3 -20.13 8.09 20.73
CA ALA A 3 -18.81 7.50 20.50
C ALA A 3 -17.96 8.49 19.69
N SER A 4 -16.76 8.81 20.19
CA SER A 4 -15.80 9.68 19.48
C SER A 4 -15.42 9.03 18.15
N THR A 5 -15.52 9.80 17.06
CA THR A 5 -15.22 9.35 15.68
C THR A 5 -13.73 9.02 15.51
N GLN A 6 -13.34 8.30 14.44
CA GLN A 6 -11.92 8.03 14.20
C GLN A 6 -11.17 9.34 13.89
N THR A 7 -11.85 10.26 13.20
CA THR A 7 -11.38 11.63 12.97
C THR A 7 -11.09 12.38 14.29
N ASP A 8 -11.96 12.26 15.30
CA ASP A 8 -11.76 12.90 16.60
C ASP A 8 -10.55 12.34 17.35
N ARG A 9 -10.34 11.02 17.29
CA ARG A 9 -9.19 10.34 17.92
C ARG A 9 -7.88 10.76 17.27
N PHE A 10 -7.86 10.81 15.94
CA PHE A 10 -6.73 11.33 15.17
C PHE A 10 -6.42 12.79 15.52
N ALA A 11 -7.44 13.66 15.54
CA ALA A 11 -7.29 15.06 15.88
C ALA A 11 -6.83 15.29 17.34
N ALA A 12 -7.30 14.47 18.28
CA ALA A 12 -6.83 14.48 19.67
C ALA A 12 -5.34 14.14 19.78
N TYR A 13 -4.87 13.15 19.02
CA TYR A 13 -3.46 12.77 19.02
C TYR A 13 -2.56 13.85 18.41
N LEU A 14 -2.99 14.50 17.32
CA LEU A 14 -2.29 15.65 16.76
C LEU A 14 -2.19 16.82 17.75
N ARG A 15 -3.27 17.09 18.50
CA ARG A 15 -3.27 18.12 19.56
C ARG A 15 -2.29 17.80 20.67
N MET A 16 -2.25 16.54 21.14
CA MET A 16 -1.29 16.10 22.15
C MET A 16 0.16 16.37 21.71
N LEU A 17 0.52 16.03 20.47
CA LEU A 17 1.86 16.31 19.92
C LEU A 17 2.14 17.82 19.83
N LYS A 18 1.18 18.60 19.34
CA LYS A 18 1.31 20.06 19.24
C LYS A 18 1.47 20.72 20.62
N ASP A 19 0.68 20.32 21.61
CA ASP A 19 0.73 20.91 22.94
C ASP A 19 2.05 20.61 23.65
N ARG A 20 2.56 19.37 23.50
CA ARG A 20 3.90 19.00 23.98
C ARG A 20 5.02 19.80 23.32
N SER A 21 4.86 20.18 22.06
CA SER A 21 5.88 20.96 21.34
C SER A 21 6.03 22.40 21.86
N GLY A 22 5.01 22.95 22.54
CA GLY A 22 4.98 24.33 23.02
C GLY A 22 4.98 25.40 21.92
N ARG A 23 4.74 25.01 20.65
CA ARG A 23 4.80 25.90 19.48
C ARG A 23 3.41 26.22 18.93
N GLY A 24 3.25 27.41 18.36
CA GLY A 24 2.05 27.84 17.66
C GLY A 24 1.92 27.23 16.25
N PHE A 25 0.69 27.16 15.74
CA PHE A 25 0.37 26.54 14.44
C PHE A 25 1.12 27.17 13.26
N ASP A 26 1.35 28.49 13.27
CA ASP A 26 2.05 29.16 12.16
C ASP A 26 3.51 28.71 12.01
N ARG A 27 4.20 28.47 13.13
CA ARG A 27 5.59 28.02 13.12
C ARG A 27 5.67 26.54 12.73
N LEU A 28 4.80 25.72 13.29
CA LEU A 28 4.72 24.29 12.96
C LEU A 28 4.35 24.08 11.49
N GLY A 29 3.43 24.89 10.96
CA GLY A 29 2.99 24.82 9.56
C GLY A 29 4.14 25.04 8.60
N LYS A 30 4.87 26.16 8.76
CA LYS A 30 6.03 26.49 7.92
C LYS A 30 7.09 25.38 7.89
N GLN A 31 7.32 24.73 9.03
CA GLN A 31 8.30 23.64 9.15
C GLN A 31 7.77 22.30 8.61
N ALA A 32 6.46 22.08 8.69
CA ALA A 32 5.81 20.86 8.20
C ALA A 32 5.49 20.90 6.70
N GLY A 33 5.56 22.09 6.06
CA GLY A 33 5.24 22.28 4.64
C GLY A 33 3.77 22.63 4.36
N VAL A 34 3.02 23.10 5.37
CA VAL A 34 1.58 23.48 5.25
C VAL A 34 1.26 24.78 5.97
N SER A 35 0.10 25.39 5.70
CA SER A 35 -0.30 26.61 6.42
C SER A 35 -0.68 26.32 7.89
N GLY A 36 -0.51 27.30 8.77
CA GLY A 36 -0.97 27.21 10.17
C GLY A 36 -2.47 26.97 10.28
N SER A 37 -3.27 27.54 9.35
CA SER A 37 -4.71 27.32 9.28
C SER A 37 -5.08 25.88 8.94
N SER A 38 -4.34 25.20 8.06
CA SER A 38 -4.55 23.77 7.77
C SER A 38 -4.24 22.90 8.99
N LEU A 39 -3.12 23.16 9.68
CA LEU A 39 -2.80 22.43 10.92
C LEU A 39 -3.85 22.64 12.01
N HIS A 40 -4.36 23.85 12.15
CA HIS A 40 -5.46 24.14 13.08
C HIS A 40 -6.69 23.29 12.75
N ARG A 41 -7.09 23.22 11.47
CA ARG A 41 -8.23 22.37 11.05
C ARG A 41 -8.00 20.89 11.35
N TYR A 42 -6.80 20.36 11.11
CA TYR A 42 -6.46 18.96 11.41
C TYR A 42 -6.52 18.69 12.92
N CYS A 43 -5.94 19.56 13.74
CA CYS A 43 -5.95 19.42 15.19
C CYS A 43 -7.35 19.62 15.80
N SER A 44 -8.24 20.39 15.14
CA SER A 44 -9.63 20.58 15.55
C SER A 44 -10.58 19.48 15.05
N GLY A 45 -10.11 18.52 14.24
CA GLY A 45 -10.96 17.46 13.66
C GLY A 45 -11.87 17.94 12.53
N LEU A 46 -11.62 19.12 11.97
CA LEU A 46 -12.43 19.71 10.89
C LEU A 46 -12.07 19.16 9.49
N SER A 47 -10.96 18.42 9.38
CA SER A 47 -10.52 17.74 8.17
C SER A 47 -9.39 16.77 8.48
N VAL A 48 -9.22 15.74 7.65
CA VAL A 48 -8.08 14.82 7.69
C VAL A 48 -7.18 15.08 6.46
N PRO A 49 -5.84 15.19 6.61
CA PRO A 49 -4.94 15.34 5.48
C PRO A 49 -5.04 14.15 4.52
N THR A 50 -5.01 14.39 3.21
CA THR A 50 -5.01 13.31 2.19
C THR A 50 -3.63 12.68 2.02
N ASP A 51 -2.56 13.42 2.32
CA ASP A 51 -1.19 12.92 2.24
C ASP A 51 -0.61 12.75 3.64
N TYR A 52 -0.25 11.51 3.98
CA TYR A 52 0.39 11.18 5.26
C TYR A 52 1.75 11.88 5.44
N ARG A 53 2.43 12.32 4.37
CA ARG A 53 3.71 13.05 4.48
C ARG A 53 3.56 14.34 5.29
N VAL A 54 2.42 15.02 5.18
CA VAL A 54 2.10 16.22 5.97
C VAL A 54 1.99 15.86 7.46
N VAL A 55 1.33 14.75 7.76
CA VAL A 55 1.12 14.23 9.12
C VAL A 55 2.45 13.82 9.74
N HIS A 56 3.26 13.05 9.01
CA HIS A 56 4.57 12.60 9.42
C HIS A 56 5.53 13.79 9.66
N SER A 57 5.58 14.74 8.72
CA SER A 57 6.41 15.94 8.83
C SER A 57 6.04 16.78 10.06
N PHE A 58 4.75 17.05 10.27
CA PHE A 58 4.24 17.72 11.47
C PHE A 58 4.64 17.02 12.76
N ALA A 59 4.47 15.69 12.83
CA ALA A 59 4.79 14.91 14.02
C ALA A 59 6.30 14.91 14.31
N LYS A 60 7.15 14.81 13.29
CA LYS A 60 8.62 14.94 13.42
C LYS A 60 9.01 16.32 13.96
N VAL A 61 8.39 17.39 13.46
CA VAL A 61 8.64 18.76 13.95
C VAL A 61 8.20 18.94 15.41
N CYS A 62 7.15 18.21 15.83
CA CYS A 62 6.69 18.16 17.22
C CYS A 62 7.55 17.25 18.12
N GLY A 63 8.57 16.58 17.58
CA GLY A 63 9.45 15.69 18.32
C GLY A 63 8.83 14.32 18.64
N ALA A 64 7.94 13.82 17.77
CA ALA A 64 7.37 12.48 17.93
C ALA A 64 8.45 11.39 17.86
N SER A 65 8.34 10.40 18.75
CA SER A 65 9.16 9.18 18.73
C SER A 65 8.74 8.25 17.59
N ALA A 66 9.55 7.23 17.29
CA ALA A 66 9.20 6.22 16.28
C ALA A 66 7.90 5.49 16.62
N ASP A 67 7.63 5.25 17.89
CA ASP A 67 6.41 4.57 18.36
C ASP A 67 5.19 5.46 18.16
N GLU A 68 5.33 6.75 18.45
CA GLU A 68 4.26 7.72 18.29
C GLU A 68 3.92 7.98 16.82
N LEU A 69 4.91 7.89 15.93
CA LEU A 69 4.70 7.99 14.49
C LEU A 69 3.90 6.78 13.96
N ARG A 70 4.17 5.58 14.48
CA ARG A 70 3.41 4.37 14.13
C ARG A 70 1.96 4.46 14.59
N GLU A 71 1.73 4.88 15.84
CA GLU A 71 0.38 5.11 16.38
C GLU A 71 -0.36 6.16 15.57
N LEU A 72 0.30 7.27 15.23
CA LEU A 72 -0.28 8.34 14.43
C LEU A 72 -0.62 7.87 13.00
N HIS A 73 0.19 7.00 12.40
CA HIS A 73 -0.13 6.40 11.09
C HIS A 73 -1.39 5.54 11.14
N GLN A 74 -1.55 4.73 12.19
CA GLN A 74 -2.76 3.90 12.37
C GLN A 74 -4.01 4.76 12.53
N LEU A 75 -3.95 5.80 13.38
CA LEU A 75 -5.06 6.72 13.58
C LEU A 75 -5.41 7.49 12.30
N TRP A 76 -4.39 7.90 11.53
CA TRP A 76 -4.61 8.55 10.25
C TRP A 76 -5.32 7.61 9.26
N ALA A 77 -4.86 6.37 9.10
CA ALA A 77 -5.46 5.40 8.18
C ALA A 77 -6.93 5.08 8.52
N LEU A 78 -7.26 5.01 9.81
CA LEU A 78 -8.64 4.81 10.26
C LEU A 78 -9.52 6.03 9.96
N ALA A 79 -9.01 7.24 10.20
CA ALA A 79 -9.72 8.48 9.87
C ALA A 79 -9.86 8.71 8.36
N ASP A 80 -8.87 8.26 7.58
CA ASP A 80 -8.86 8.29 6.11
C ASP A 80 -9.96 7.38 5.53
N THR A 81 -10.09 6.17 6.09
CA THR A 81 -11.16 5.22 5.72
C THR A 81 -12.55 5.75 6.07
N GLU A 82 -12.70 6.44 7.20
CA GLU A 82 -13.95 7.11 7.59
C GLU A 82 -14.30 8.26 6.64
N ARG A 83 -13.30 9.04 6.20
CA ARG A 83 -13.47 10.11 5.20
C ARG A 83 -13.89 9.56 3.83
N ASP A 84 -13.31 8.43 3.41
CA ASP A 84 -13.57 7.82 2.11
C ASP A 84 -14.82 6.92 2.10
N SER A 85 -15.46 6.75 3.26
CA SER A 85 -16.75 6.07 3.35
C SER A 85 -17.84 6.92 2.66
N PRO A 86 -18.63 6.35 1.73
CA PRO A 86 -19.72 7.09 1.10
C PRO A 86 -20.69 7.56 2.18
N PRO A 87 -21.24 8.80 2.07
CA PRO A 87 -22.22 9.27 3.04
C PRO A 87 -23.36 8.26 3.15
N PRO A 88 -23.91 8.03 4.36
CA PRO A 88 -25.09 7.21 4.49
C PRO A 88 -26.15 7.75 3.52
N PRO A 89 -26.90 6.88 2.82
CA PRO A 89 -27.98 7.32 1.95
C PRO A 89 -28.86 8.26 2.77
N PRO A 90 -29.28 9.42 2.22
CA PRO A 90 -30.10 10.36 2.94
C PRO A 90 -31.28 9.60 3.55
N GLN A 91 -31.40 9.66 4.87
CA GLN A 91 -32.58 9.16 5.55
C GLN A 91 -33.76 9.88 4.91
N GLN A 92 -34.67 9.12 4.32
CA GLN A 92 -35.87 9.63 3.67
C GLN A 92 -36.72 10.39 4.69
N GLU A 93 -36.47 11.68 4.85
CA GLU A 93 -37.52 12.63 5.17
C GLU A 93 -38.48 12.59 3.98
N GLN A 94 -39.72 12.16 4.24
CA GLN A 94 -40.78 12.05 3.25
C GLN A 94 -41.00 13.39 2.57
N GLU A 95 -40.51 13.51 1.34
CA GLU A 95 -40.85 14.58 0.41
C GLU A 95 -42.21 14.24 -0.22
N PRO A 96 -43.23 15.12 -0.12
CA PRO A 96 -44.56 14.82 -0.64
C PRO A 96 -44.59 14.78 -2.17
N GLU A 97 -45.42 13.85 -2.64
CA GLU A 97 -45.64 13.38 -4.01
C GLU A 97 -45.88 14.51 -5.06
N PRO A 98 -45.32 14.41 -6.28
CA PRO A 98 -45.40 15.47 -7.28
C PRO A 98 -46.75 15.50 -8.01
N GLU A 99 -47.38 16.66 -8.10
CA GLU A 99 -48.60 16.89 -8.90
C GLU A 99 -48.32 17.01 -10.42
N PRO A 100 -49.29 16.63 -11.28
CA PRO A 100 -49.09 16.39 -12.70
C PRO A 100 -49.01 17.67 -13.56
N PRO A 101 -48.40 17.60 -14.76
CA PRO A 101 -48.14 18.79 -15.58
C PRO A 101 -49.39 19.26 -16.32
N LYS A 102 -49.71 20.55 -16.20
CA LYS A 102 -50.77 21.22 -17.00
C LYS A 102 -50.18 21.90 -18.25
N ALA A 103 -50.92 21.74 -19.35
CA ALA A 103 -50.53 22.03 -20.71
C ALA A 103 -50.56 23.53 -21.09
N ARG A 104 -49.55 23.89 -21.90
CA ARG A 104 -49.39 24.95 -22.92
C ARG A 104 -50.62 25.78 -23.38
N ARG A 105 -50.37 27.09 -23.61
CA ARG A 105 -50.64 27.98 -24.79
C ARG A 105 -50.70 29.46 -24.31
N TRP A 106 -50.36 30.55 -25.00
CA TRP A 106 -50.05 30.92 -26.40
C TRP A 106 -49.38 32.35 -26.43
N LEU A 107 -48.55 32.62 -27.45
CA LEU A 107 -48.37 33.86 -28.27
C LEU A 107 -48.48 35.27 -27.61
N THR A 108 -47.52 36.22 -27.75
CA THR A 108 -47.22 37.06 -28.94
C THR A 108 -45.97 37.95 -28.62
N SER A 109 -44.93 38.01 -29.47
CA SER A 109 -44.53 39.06 -30.44
C SER A 109 -44.31 40.51 -29.92
N ARG A 110 -43.07 41.05 -30.00
CA ARG A 110 -42.59 42.06 -31.00
C ARG A 110 -41.31 42.83 -30.55
N TYR A 111 -40.47 43.17 -31.55
CA TYR A 111 -39.35 44.15 -31.62
C TYR A 111 -37.97 43.69 -31.08
N ALA A 112 -37.01 43.32 -31.96
CA ALA A 112 -36.07 44.15 -32.74
C ALA A 112 -34.97 44.77 -31.84
N VAL A 113 -33.67 44.53 -32.02
CA VAL A 113 -32.73 45.17 -32.99
C VAL A 113 -31.33 44.52 -32.74
N VAL A 114 -30.65 43.86 -33.71
CA VAL A 114 -29.49 44.33 -34.55
C VAL A 114 -28.24 44.72 -33.72
N ALA A 115 -26.96 44.38 -33.98
CA ALA A 115 -26.21 43.80 -35.11
C ALA A 115 -24.86 43.23 -34.63
N ALA A 116 -24.31 42.32 -35.43
CA ALA A 116 -22.93 41.84 -35.43
C ALA A 116 -22.02 42.74 -36.30
N VAL A 117 -20.70 42.72 -36.05
CA VAL A 117 -19.69 43.05 -37.07
C VAL A 117 -18.52 42.07 -36.95
N ALA A 118 -18.13 41.51 -38.09
CA ALA A 118 -17.08 40.53 -38.31
C ALA A 118 -15.79 41.17 -38.87
N ALA A 119 -14.72 40.38 -38.78
CA ALA A 119 -13.53 40.35 -39.64
C ALA A 119 -12.45 41.44 -39.47
N VAL A 120 -11.28 41.01 -38.97
CA VAL A 120 -9.97 41.38 -39.55
C VAL A 120 -9.10 40.12 -39.59
N LEU A 121 -8.72 39.72 -40.80
CA LEU A 121 -7.72 38.72 -41.09
C LEU A 121 -6.47 39.40 -41.67
N LEU A 122 -5.31 38.88 -41.27
CA LEU A 122 -3.95 39.00 -41.88
C LEU A 122 -3.10 40.24 -41.54
N ALA A 123 -2.10 40.05 -40.66
CA ALA A 123 -0.66 40.21 -40.97
C ALA A 123 0.23 40.10 -39.71
N GLY A 124 1.30 39.31 -39.78
CA GLY A 124 2.37 39.18 -38.76
C GLY A 124 2.30 37.85 -38.02
N GLY A 125 3.08 36.81 -38.29
CA GLY A 125 4.42 36.81 -38.83
C GLY A 125 5.42 37.25 -37.75
N LEU A 126 5.81 36.36 -36.83
CA LEU A 126 7.19 36.15 -36.36
C LEU A 126 7.23 35.17 -35.17
N VAL A 127 7.86 34.00 -35.42
CA VAL A 127 8.83 33.30 -34.57
C VAL A 127 8.71 33.52 -33.04
N TRP A 128 8.26 32.48 -32.32
CA TRP A 128 8.69 32.28 -30.93
C TRP A 128 9.33 30.90 -30.77
N LEU A 129 10.62 31.01 -30.44
CA LEU A 129 11.66 30.06 -30.09
C LEU A 129 11.24 28.66 -29.61
N THR A 130 11.95 27.69 -30.20
CA THR A 130 12.32 26.41 -29.60
C THR A 130 12.75 26.59 -28.15
N ARG A 131 12.04 25.96 -27.21
CA ARG A 131 12.58 25.72 -25.87
C ARG A 131 13.63 24.63 -26.01
N ALA A 132 14.90 25.04 -25.97
CA ALA A 132 16.01 24.15 -25.74
C ALA A 132 15.71 23.32 -24.48
N ALA A 133 15.54 22.02 -24.66
CA ALA A 133 15.77 21.08 -23.58
C ALA A 133 17.26 21.19 -23.26
N SER A 134 17.58 21.86 -22.16
CA SER A 134 18.91 21.78 -21.59
C SER A 134 19.10 20.35 -21.12
N SER A 135 19.81 19.57 -21.94
CA SER A 135 20.50 18.37 -21.52
C SER A 135 21.46 18.78 -20.40
N ALA A 136 21.14 18.42 -19.17
CA ALA A 136 22.16 18.27 -18.15
C ALA A 136 22.83 16.92 -18.45
N GLU A 137 23.90 16.94 -19.24
CA GLU A 137 24.84 15.83 -19.33
C GLU A 137 25.51 15.67 -17.96
N GLY A 138 24.94 14.78 -17.14
CA GLY A 138 25.70 14.09 -16.11
C GLY A 138 26.56 13.03 -16.80
N LEU A 139 27.87 13.18 -16.72
CA LEU A 139 28.86 12.23 -17.21
C LEU A 139 28.51 10.79 -16.79
N PRO A 140 28.67 9.78 -17.66
CA PRO A 140 28.61 8.40 -17.22
C PRO A 140 29.82 8.14 -16.32
N ASN A 141 29.59 8.00 -15.02
CA ASN A 141 30.54 7.32 -14.18
C ASN A 141 30.44 5.84 -14.57
N PRO A 142 31.53 5.15 -14.95
CA PRO A 142 31.48 3.72 -15.20
C PRO A 142 31.37 3.04 -13.84
N ASP A 143 30.16 3.01 -13.28
CA ASP A 143 29.83 2.01 -12.30
C ASP A 143 30.15 0.66 -12.96
N ASN A 144 30.98 -0.15 -12.32
CA ASN A 144 31.52 -1.41 -12.83
C ASN A 144 30.43 -2.51 -13.01
N GLY A 145 29.28 -2.17 -13.60
CA GLY A 145 28.08 -2.98 -13.66
C GLY A 145 27.33 -3.11 -12.34
N LYS A 146 27.59 -2.24 -11.34
CA LYS A 146 27.02 -2.33 -9.99
C LYS A 146 26.25 -1.06 -9.56
N VAL A 147 25.16 -0.79 -10.26
CA VAL A 147 24.28 0.39 -10.08
C VAL A 147 23.89 0.68 -8.62
N LEU A 148 23.60 -0.34 -7.77
CA LEU A 148 23.19 -0.09 -6.38
C LEU A 148 24.30 0.52 -5.49
N PHE A 149 25.56 0.51 -5.95
CA PHE A 149 26.69 1.15 -5.30
C PHE A 149 27.09 2.49 -5.94
N SER A 150 26.35 2.95 -6.94
CA SER A 150 26.50 4.28 -7.51
C SER A 150 26.30 5.36 -6.44
N ALA A 151 26.79 6.57 -6.72
CA ALA A 151 26.50 7.73 -5.89
C ALA A 151 24.99 8.02 -5.78
N GLY A 152 24.21 7.72 -6.83
CA GLY A 152 22.76 7.89 -6.85
C GLY A 152 22.02 6.88 -5.97
N CYS A 153 22.58 5.69 -5.79
CA CYS A 153 21.99 4.61 -5.01
C CYS A 153 22.70 4.38 -3.67
N GLN A 154 23.53 5.31 -3.18
CA GLN A 154 24.38 5.04 -2.02
C GLN A 154 23.58 4.78 -0.72
N SER A 155 22.40 5.41 -0.58
CA SER A 155 21.48 5.16 0.52
C SER A 155 20.76 3.82 0.42
N THR A 156 20.11 3.41 1.51
CA THR A 156 19.21 2.26 1.51
C THR A 156 18.07 2.49 0.53
N VAL A 157 17.76 1.47 -0.31
CA VAL A 157 16.59 1.50 -1.19
C VAL A 157 15.39 0.89 -0.46
N SER A 158 14.23 1.55 -0.48
CA SER A 158 13.10 1.21 0.38
C SER A 158 11.73 1.49 -0.26
N MET A 159 10.66 1.00 0.40
CA MET A 159 9.29 1.13 -0.09
C MET A 159 8.89 2.60 -0.32
N GLY A 160 8.25 2.84 -1.46
CA GLY A 160 7.80 4.16 -1.92
C GLY A 160 8.81 4.89 -2.81
N GLU A 161 10.01 4.35 -3.01
CA GLU A 161 10.98 4.86 -3.99
C GLU A 161 10.60 4.43 -5.42
N HIS A 162 10.95 5.28 -6.39
CA HIS A 162 10.75 5.05 -7.82
C HIS A 162 11.92 5.61 -8.63
N ASP A 163 12.87 4.76 -9.01
CA ASP A 163 14.09 5.15 -9.72
C ASP A 163 14.86 3.95 -10.31
N GLU A 164 16.01 4.23 -10.92
CA GLU A 164 16.94 3.23 -11.48
C GLU A 164 17.48 2.26 -10.42
N CYS A 165 17.62 2.70 -9.16
CA CYS A 165 18.09 1.83 -8.07
C CYS A 165 17.05 0.74 -7.79
N VAL A 166 15.76 1.10 -7.76
CA VAL A 166 14.67 0.13 -7.62
C VAL A 166 14.61 -0.83 -8.81
N ASN A 167 14.76 -0.32 -10.03
CA ASN A 167 14.80 -1.15 -11.24
C ASN A 167 15.89 -2.23 -11.15
N GLU A 168 17.08 -1.85 -10.71
CA GLU A 168 18.20 -2.78 -10.52
C GLU A 168 17.91 -3.81 -9.42
N VAL A 169 17.31 -3.40 -8.29
CA VAL A 169 16.88 -4.35 -7.24
C VAL A 169 15.94 -5.41 -7.80
N GLN A 170 14.90 -4.99 -8.52
CA GLN A 170 13.91 -5.90 -9.11
C GLN A 170 14.56 -6.83 -10.14
N SER A 171 15.44 -6.29 -10.99
CA SER A 171 16.19 -7.07 -11.97
C SER A 171 17.08 -8.14 -11.33
N LEU A 172 17.78 -7.80 -10.24
CA LEU A 172 18.59 -8.76 -9.49
C LEU A 172 17.75 -9.81 -8.77
N LEU A 173 16.56 -9.48 -8.28
CA LEU A 173 15.62 -10.44 -7.71
C LEU A 173 15.10 -11.42 -8.79
N VAL A 174 14.74 -10.93 -9.98
CA VAL A 174 14.37 -11.79 -11.12
C VAL A 174 15.53 -12.72 -11.51
N LYS A 175 16.77 -12.20 -11.51
CA LYS A 175 17.98 -13.01 -11.73
C LYS A 175 18.19 -14.07 -10.65
N ALA A 176 17.72 -13.83 -9.43
CA ALA A 176 17.67 -14.82 -8.35
C ALA A 176 16.52 -15.85 -8.53
N HIS A 177 15.87 -15.91 -9.69
CA HIS A 177 14.84 -16.90 -10.05
C HIS A 177 13.47 -16.74 -9.36
N THR A 178 13.11 -15.53 -8.91
CA THR A 178 11.70 -15.22 -8.60
C THR A 178 10.98 -14.64 -9.82
N THR A 179 9.66 -14.76 -9.85
CA THR A 179 8.78 -14.04 -10.79
C THR A 179 8.25 -12.78 -10.11
N MET A 180 8.41 -11.62 -10.76
CA MET A 180 7.80 -10.34 -10.39
C MET A 180 7.92 -9.34 -11.56
N SER A 181 7.18 -8.23 -11.49
CA SER A 181 7.33 -7.12 -12.43
C SER A 181 8.60 -6.31 -12.14
N VAL A 182 9.20 -5.76 -13.20
CA VAL A 182 10.30 -4.78 -13.12
C VAL A 182 9.77 -3.45 -13.65
N ASP A 183 9.17 -2.67 -12.75
CA ASP A 183 8.48 -1.41 -13.04
C ASP A 183 9.20 -0.19 -12.44
N SER A 184 10.31 -0.41 -11.75
CA SER A 184 11.06 0.60 -11.00
C SER A 184 10.30 1.16 -9.79
N ASP A 185 9.17 0.56 -9.38
CA ASP A 185 8.40 0.93 -8.20
C ASP A 185 8.69 0.01 -7.01
N PHE A 186 9.13 0.58 -5.89
CA PHE A 186 9.29 -0.18 -4.66
C PHE A 186 7.93 -0.27 -3.94
N GLY A 187 7.03 -1.06 -4.53
CA GLY A 187 5.71 -1.35 -3.99
C GLY A 187 5.67 -2.57 -3.05
N PRO A 188 4.46 -3.01 -2.66
CA PRO A 188 4.26 -4.17 -1.80
C PRO A 188 4.83 -5.47 -2.36
N GLU A 189 4.81 -5.68 -3.69
CA GLU A 189 5.43 -6.86 -4.29
C GLU A 189 6.95 -6.87 -4.08
N THR A 190 7.62 -5.77 -4.43
CA THR A 190 9.07 -5.59 -4.22
C THR A 190 9.45 -5.79 -2.75
N LEU A 191 8.69 -5.20 -1.82
CA LEU A 191 8.90 -5.40 -0.37
C LEU A 191 8.86 -6.87 0.04
N ARG A 192 7.86 -7.63 -0.43
CA ARG A 192 7.74 -9.06 -0.11
C ARG A 192 8.92 -9.85 -0.68
N LYS A 193 9.30 -9.60 -1.94
CA LYS A 193 10.41 -10.31 -2.59
C LYS A 193 11.76 -9.98 -1.97
N VAL A 194 12.03 -8.71 -1.63
CA VAL A 194 13.24 -8.31 -0.87
C VAL A 194 13.27 -9.00 0.50
N THR A 195 12.14 -9.02 1.22
CA THR A 195 12.06 -9.67 2.52
C THR A 195 12.33 -11.18 2.42
N ALA A 196 11.76 -11.84 1.41
CA ALA A 196 11.99 -13.26 1.16
C ALA A 196 13.45 -13.54 0.77
N PHE A 197 14.02 -12.73 -0.11
CA PHE A 197 15.43 -12.79 -0.48
C PHE A 197 16.35 -12.68 0.74
N GLN A 198 16.09 -11.73 1.64
CA GLN A 198 16.87 -11.56 2.86
C GLN A 198 16.87 -12.81 3.74
N VAL A 199 15.71 -13.43 3.95
CA VAL A 199 15.63 -14.70 4.70
C VAL A 199 16.46 -15.80 4.03
N LEU A 200 16.34 -15.95 2.71
CA LEU A 200 17.07 -16.97 1.95
C LEU A 200 18.58 -16.73 1.93
N ALA A 201 18.99 -15.46 1.95
CA ALA A 201 20.38 -15.01 2.08
C ALA A 201 20.94 -15.14 3.51
N GLY A 202 20.11 -15.45 4.51
CA GLY A 202 20.53 -15.48 5.92
C GLY A 202 20.69 -14.10 6.55
N LEU A 203 20.07 -13.07 5.96
CA LEU A 203 20.07 -11.69 6.43
C LEU A 203 18.83 -11.39 7.29
N PRO A 204 18.88 -10.36 8.15
CA PRO A 204 17.69 -9.85 8.83
C PRO A 204 16.63 -9.40 7.81
N PRO A 205 15.39 -9.91 7.88
CA PRO A 205 14.31 -9.56 6.94
C PRO A 205 13.74 -8.19 7.24
N LYS A 206 14.47 -7.12 6.91
CA LYS A 206 14.08 -5.73 7.19
C LYS A 206 13.18 -5.14 6.10
N GLY A 207 13.13 -5.75 4.92
CA GLY A 207 12.34 -5.25 3.79
C GLY A 207 12.90 -3.98 3.15
N VAL A 208 14.15 -3.64 3.48
CA VAL A 208 14.90 -2.53 2.89
C VAL A 208 16.21 -3.07 2.30
N VAL A 209 16.68 -2.48 1.21
CA VAL A 209 17.90 -2.89 0.51
C VAL A 209 19.08 -2.03 0.97
N ASP A 210 19.63 -2.40 2.11
CA ASP A 210 20.82 -1.82 2.72
C ASP A 210 22.12 -2.45 2.16
N PRO A 211 23.33 -1.96 2.53
CA PRO A 211 24.57 -2.46 1.94
C PRO A 211 24.76 -3.98 1.99
N PRO A 212 24.51 -4.71 3.10
CA PRO A 212 24.57 -6.17 3.11
C PRO A 212 23.60 -6.84 2.12
N THR A 213 22.40 -6.28 1.96
CA THR A 213 21.42 -6.79 0.98
C THR A 213 21.89 -6.54 -0.46
N LYS A 214 22.48 -5.38 -0.75
CA LYS A 214 23.07 -5.07 -2.06
C LYS A 214 24.19 -6.03 -2.42
N GLU A 215 25.10 -6.29 -1.47
CA GLU A 215 26.20 -7.24 -1.64
C GLU A 215 25.68 -8.64 -1.97
N ALA A 216 24.67 -9.12 -1.22
CA ALA A 216 24.06 -10.42 -1.46
C ALA A 216 23.37 -10.52 -2.83
N LEU A 217 22.64 -9.48 -3.25
CA LEU A 217 22.00 -9.43 -4.58
C LEU A 217 23.04 -9.55 -5.70
N TYR A 218 24.15 -8.81 -5.61
CA TYR A 218 25.21 -8.87 -6.62
C TYR A 218 26.05 -10.14 -6.57
N ALA A 219 26.19 -10.78 -5.40
CA ALA A 219 26.88 -12.05 -5.29
C ALA A 219 26.19 -13.15 -6.12
N GLY A 220 24.87 -13.05 -6.31
CA GLY A 220 24.11 -13.93 -7.21
C GLY A 220 24.11 -15.40 -6.80
N ASN A 221 24.40 -15.70 -5.53
CA ASN A 221 24.48 -17.06 -4.98
C ASN A 221 23.22 -17.48 -4.20
N VAL A 222 22.23 -16.59 -4.08
CA VAL A 222 20.94 -16.86 -3.45
C VAL A 222 19.93 -17.18 -4.55
N SER A 223 19.25 -18.32 -4.43
CA SER A 223 18.15 -18.70 -5.30
C SER A 223 16.82 -18.53 -4.57
N MET A 224 15.87 -17.90 -5.25
CA MET A 224 14.47 -17.75 -4.88
C MET A 224 13.56 -18.69 -5.68
N ALA A 225 14.13 -19.65 -6.41
CA ALA A 225 13.34 -20.67 -7.09
C ALA A 225 12.55 -21.49 -6.06
N THR A 226 11.25 -21.65 -6.31
CA THR A 226 10.35 -22.43 -5.46
C THR A 226 9.31 -23.15 -6.33
N TRP A 227 8.41 -23.90 -5.71
CA TRP A 227 7.39 -24.67 -6.43
C TRP A 227 6.44 -23.77 -7.21
N PRO A 228 6.06 -24.13 -8.45
CA PRO A 228 4.99 -23.46 -9.16
C PRO A 228 3.64 -23.68 -8.46
N GLN A 229 2.71 -22.75 -8.63
CA GLN A 229 1.39 -22.78 -7.99
C GLN A 229 0.65 -24.12 -8.19
N GLN A 230 0.77 -24.74 -9.36
CA GLN A 230 0.14 -26.04 -9.66
C GLN A 230 0.66 -27.15 -8.74
N GLN A 231 1.96 -27.18 -8.47
CA GLN A 231 2.56 -28.18 -7.58
C GLN A 231 2.16 -27.93 -6.12
N VAL A 232 2.09 -26.66 -5.71
CA VAL A 232 1.57 -26.27 -4.38
C VAL A 232 0.13 -26.76 -4.23
N GLU A 233 -0.74 -26.48 -5.20
CA GLU A 233 -2.13 -26.96 -5.17
C GLU A 233 -2.23 -28.49 -5.09
N GLN A 234 -1.45 -29.22 -5.89
CA GLN A 234 -1.42 -30.69 -5.83
C GLN A 234 -1.03 -31.21 -4.44
N LYS A 235 -0.01 -30.61 -3.82
CA LYS A 235 0.41 -31.00 -2.45
C LYS A 235 -0.68 -30.67 -1.42
N ILE A 236 -1.34 -29.52 -1.52
CA ILE A 236 -2.45 -29.16 -0.63
C ILE A 236 -3.55 -30.23 -0.71
N ARG A 237 -3.99 -30.58 -1.92
CA ARG A 237 -5.04 -31.60 -2.13
C ARG A 237 -4.65 -32.97 -1.60
N ALA A 238 -3.36 -33.34 -1.68
CA ALA A 238 -2.85 -34.60 -1.16
C ALA A 238 -2.77 -34.63 0.38
N VAL A 239 -2.60 -33.48 1.03
CA VAL A 239 -2.50 -33.37 2.49
C VAL A 239 -3.88 -33.19 3.14
N PHE A 240 -4.71 -32.31 2.59
CA PHE A 240 -6.05 -32.00 3.11
C PHE A 240 -7.10 -32.89 2.44
N THR A 241 -7.12 -34.18 2.74
CA THR A 241 -8.03 -35.13 2.06
C THR A 241 -9.51 -34.93 2.42
N GLU A 242 -9.81 -34.37 3.60
CA GLU A 242 -11.18 -34.13 4.07
C GLU A 242 -11.79 -32.83 3.52
N ALA A 243 -10.97 -31.82 3.23
CA ALA A 243 -11.42 -30.50 2.75
C ALA A 243 -10.46 -29.90 1.69
N PRO A 244 -10.15 -30.62 0.59
CA PRO A 244 -9.08 -30.23 -0.34
C PRO A 244 -9.37 -28.92 -1.07
N ASP A 245 -10.60 -28.72 -1.55
CA ASP A 245 -10.97 -27.51 -2.30
C ASP A 245 -10.96 -26.27 -1.41
N THR A 246 -11.49 -26.39 -0.18
CA THR A 246 -11.47 -25.29 0.80
C THR A 246 -10.03 -24.93 1.18
N ALA A 247 -9.17 -25.92 1.43
CA ALA A 247 -7.76 -25.67 1.75
C ALA A 247 -7.03 -24.92 0.62
N VAL A 248 -7.26 -25.32 -0.65
CA VAL A 248 -6.71 -24.62 -1.81
C VAL A 248 -7.25 -23.19 -1.90
N ALA A 249 -8.54 -22.98 -1.66
CA ALA A 249 -9.15 -21.65 -1.68
C ALA A 249 -8.61 -20.73 -0.59
N ILE A 250 -8.40 -21.25 0.63
CA ILE A 250 -7.75 -20.54 1.74
C ILE A 250 -6.32 -20.15 1.35
N ALA A 251 -5.52 -21.07 0.83
CA ALA A 251 -4.14 -20.79 0.43
C ALA A 251 -4.06 -19.78 -0.72
N ARG A 252 -4.97 -19.84 -1.70
CA ARG A 252 -5.10 -18.85 -2.77
C ARG A 252 -5.41 -17.46 -2.22
N CYS A 253 -6.35 -17.35 -1.28
CA CYS A 253 -6.67 -16.08 -0.61
C CYS A 253 -5.48 -15.55 0.21
N ALA A 254 -4.79 -16.43 0.94
CA ALA A 254 -3.75 -16.03 1.89
C ALA A 254 -2.45 -15.57 1.19
N SER A 255 -2.05 -16.23 0.11
CA SER A 255 -0.73 -16.06 -0.50
C SER A 255 -0.70 -16.13 -2.01
N PHE A 256 -1.85 -16.27 -2.69
CA PHE A 256 -1.90 -16.60 -4.12
C PHE A 256 -1.13 -17.88 -4.47
N LEU A 257 -1.04 -18.83 -3.53
CA LEU A 257 -0.22 -20.04 -3.64
C LEU A 257 1.28 -19.77 -3.84
N ASP A 258 1.79 -18.58 -3.48
CA ASP A 258 3.22 -18.25 -3.53
C ASP A 258 3.92 -18.69 -2.23
N PRO A 259 4.85 -19.67 -2.28
CA PRO A 259 5.59 -20.11 -1.11
C PRO A 259 6.48 -19.04 -0.47
N LEU A 260 6.87 -18.00 -1.21
CA LEU A 260 7.70 -16.90 -0.71
C LEU A 260 6.87 -15.68 -0.29
N TYR A 261 5.55 -15.83 -0.14
CA TYR A 261 4.68 -14.73 0.27
C TYR A 261 4.87 -14.39 1.75
N VAL A 262 5.13 -13.11 2.04
CA VAL A 262 5.33 -12.60 3.41
C VAL A 262 4.38 -11.45 3.66
N LEU A 263 3.68 -11.45 4.80
CA LEU A 263 2.90 -10.30 5.23
C LEU A 263 3.39 -9.79 6.59
N PRO A 264 3.70 -8.48 6.71
CA PRO A 264 3.96 -7.88 8.01
C PRO A 264 2.65 -7.65 8.77
N ASN A 265 2.70 -7.87 10.08
CA ASN A 265 1.63 -7.53 11.02
C ASN A 265 1.96 -6.21 11.72
N THR A 266 0.93 -5.52 12.22
CA THR A 266 1.07 -4.23 12.92
C THR A 266 1.86 -4.32 14.24
N ASN A 267 1.91 -5.50 14.85
CA ASN A 267 2.65 -5.78 16.07
C ASN A 267 4.14 -6.12 15.83
N GLY A 268 4.62 -6.01 14.59
CA GLY A 268 6.01 -6.30 14.22
C GLY A 268 6.31 -7.77 13.92
N SER A 269 5.36 -8.68 14.19
CA SER A 269 5.44 -10.07 13.70
C SER A 269 5.12 -10.16 12.21
N ARG A 270 5.32 -11.34 11.63
CA ARG A 270 4.98 -11.62 10.24
C ARG A 270 4.26 -12.96 10.10
N ASN A 271 3.64 -13.11 8.94
CA ASN A 271 3.07 -14.35 8.45
C ASN A 271 3.82 -14.82 7.21
N TRP A 272 4.00 -16.13 7.08
CA TRP A 272 4.96 -16.71 6.14
C TRP A 272 4.38 -17.81 5.27
N GLY A 273 4.70 -17.74 3.97
CA GLY A 273 4.49 -18.79 2.98
C GLY A 273 3.03 -19.08 2.63
N VAL A 274 2.80 -20.27 2.09
CA VAL A 274 1.54 -20.67 1.42
C VAL A 274 0.31 -20.44 2.29
N PHE A 275 0.36 -20.83 3.56
CA PHE A 275 -0.71 -20.67 4.53
C PHE A 275 -0.43 -19.57 5.54
N GLN A 276 0.45 -18.61 5.26
CA GLN A 276 0.64 -17.43 6.11
C GLN A 276 0.81 -17.79 7.61
N ILE A 277 1.66 -18.79 7.90
CA ILE A 277 1.91 -19.25 9.27
C ILE A 277 2.60 -18.11 10.03
N SER A 278 2.05 -17.70 11.16
CA SER A 278 2.58 -16.57 11.95
C SER A 278 3.88 -16.92 12.67
N ASP A 279 4.71 -15.94 13.00
CA ASP A 279 5.93 -16.13 13.82
C ASP A 279 5.67 -16.93 15.10
N LEU A 280 4.55 -16.66 15.78
CA LEU A 280 4.17 -17.38 17.00
C LEU A 280 3.98 -18.88 16.72
N ARG A 281 3.27 -19.22 15.64
CA ARG A 281 3.05 -20.61 15.24
C ARG A 281 4.34 -21.25 14.73
N LEU A 282 5.19 -20.53 14.00
CA LEU A 282 6.51 -21.04 13.59
C LEU A 282 7.30 -21.50 14.81
N HIS A 283 7.41 -20.65 15.85
CA HIS A 283 8.11 -21.02 17.08
C HIS A 283 7.48 -22.23 17.77
N GLN A 284 6.15 -22.30 17.85
CA GLN A 284 5.43 -23.44 18.45
C GLN A 284 5.72 -24.77 17.75
N TYR A 285 5.89 -24.76 16.42
CA TYR A 285 6.13 -25.96 15.61
C TYR A 285 7.61 -26.16 15.24
N GLY A 286 8.54 -25.47 15.93
CA GLY A 286 9.99 -25.62 15.71
C GLY A 286 10.49 -25.13 14.34
N GLY A 287 9.71 -24.26 13.70
CA GLY A 287 10.04 -23.64 12.42
C GLY A 287 10.86 -22.36 12.55
N THR A 288 11.35 -21.90 11.41
CA THR A 288 12.01 -20.62 11.19
C THR A 288 11.38 -19.94 9.97
N PRO A 289 11.61 -18.63 9.75
CA PRO A 289 11.17 -17.98 8.51
C PRO A 289 11.66 -18.72 7.24
N ARG A 290 12.88 -19.27 7.26
CA ARG A 290 13.42 -20.01 6.12
C ARG A 290 12.70 -21.34 5.88
N THR A 291 12.38 -22.09 6.93
CA THR A 291 11.61 -23.34 6.77
C THR A 291 10.16 -23.06 6.41
N ALA A 292 9.61 -21.91 6.78
CA ALA A 292 8.27 -21.51 6.39
C ALA A 292 8.12 -21.28 4.87
N PHE A 293 9.22 -21.04 4.16
CA PHE A 293 9.27 -20.97 2.70
C PHE A 293 9.41 -22.33 2.01
N ASP A 294 9.69 -23.40 2.75
CA ASP A 294 9.51 -24.76 2.23
C ASP A 294 8.01 -25.04 2.09
N PRO A 295 7.49 -25.20 0.86
CA PRO A 295 6.05 -25.38 0.64
C PRO A 295 5.51 -26.64 1.32
N ALA A 296 6.27 -27.74 1.36
CA ALA A 296 5.84 -28.97 2.01
C ALA A 296 5.71 -28.77 3.52
N TRP A 297 6.73 -28.19 4.15
CA TRP A 297 6.70 -27.92 5.59
C TRP A 297 5.56 -26.97 5.97
N ASN A 298 5.34 -25.92 5.17
CA ASN A 298 4.28 -24.93 5.40
C ASN A 298 2.88 -25.58 5.31
N ILE A 299 2.64 -26.38 4.26
CA ILE A 299 1.37 -27.09 4.05
C ILE A 299 1.12 -28.12 5.15
N GLU A 300 2.14 -28.90 5.54
CA GLU A 300 2.02 -29.90 6.60
C GLU A 300 1.78 -29.26 7.97
N THR A 301 2.38 -28.11 8.23
CA THR A 301 2.13 -27.33 9.47
C THR A 301 0.72 -26.74 9.48
N ALA A 302 0.24 -26.22 8.34
CA ALA A 302 -1.13 -25.77 8.20
C ALA A 302 -2.13 -26.90 8.46
N HIS A 303 -1.85 -28.12 7.97
CA HIS A 303 -2.68 -29.27 8.24
C HIS A 303 -2.70 -29.65 9.72
N LYS A 304 -1.57 -29.55 10.43
CA LYS A 304 -1.53 -29.78 11.89
C LYS A 304 -2.39 -28.78 12.65
N LEU A 305 -2.45 -27.53 12.22
CA LEU A 305 -3.34 -26.51 12.80
C LEU A 305 -4.81 -26.87 12.54
N TRP A 306 -5.14 -27.15 11.28
CA TRP A 306 -6.48 -27.54 10.86
C TRP A 306 -6.98 -28.79 11.60
N ALA A 307 -6.14 -29.83 11.73
CA ALA A 307 -6.49 -31.12 12.34
C ALA A 307 -6.84 -31.05 13.84
N VAL A 308 -6.58 -29.92 14.52
CA VAL A 308 -6.98 -29.76 15.93
C VAL A 308 -8.51 -29.67 16.06
N ASN A 309 -9.15 -28.92 15.17
CA ASN A 309 -10.60 -28.66 15.20
C ASN A 309 -11.33 -29.12 13.93
N HIS A 310 -10.60 -29.64 12.94
CA HIS A 310 -11.08 -29.93 11.58
C HIS A 310 -11.71 -28.70 10.90
N ASP A 311 -11.17 -27.51 11.16
CA ASP A 311 -11.65 -26.24 10.60
C ASP A 311 -10.51 -25.27 10.25
N PHE A 312 -10.86 -24.17 9.58
CA PHE A 312 -9.90 -23.15 9.13
C PHE A 312 -9.87 -21.90 10.03
N HIS A 313 -10.16 -22.04 11.33
CA HIS A 313 -10.28 -20.88 12.23
C HIS A 313 -8.98 -20.06 12.37
N ASP A 314 -7.81 -20.65 12.13
CA ASP A 314 -6.52 -19.95 12.07
C ASP A 314 -6.40 -19.01 10.84
N TRP A 315 -7.34 -19.07 9.88
CA TRP A 315 -7.43 -18.21 8.69
C TRP A 315 -8.78 -17.47 8.58
N PRO A 316 -9.16 -16.68 9.60
CA PRO A 316 -10.53 -16.17 9.73
C PRO A 316 -10.95 -15.24 8.58
N SER A 317 -10.03 -14.40 8.09
CA SER A 317 -10.33 -13.46 7.00
C SER A 317 -10.62 -14.18 5.68
N CYS A 318 -9.81 -15.19 5.35
CA CYS A 318 -10.02 -15.97 4.13
C CYS A 318 -11.24 -16.88 4.25
N GLN A 319 -11.47 -17.48 5.41
CA GLN A 319 -12.66 -18.29 5.67
C GLN A 319 -13.94 -17.47 5.50
N ALA A 320 -13.99 -16.26 6.08
CA ALA A 320 -15.15 -15.37 5.95
C ALA A 320 -15.43 -14.93 4.50
N ALA A 321 -14.38 -14.70 3.71
CA ALA A 321 -14.51 -14.36 2.29
C ALA A 321 -15.14 -15.51 1.48
N LEU A 322 -14.79 -16.76 1.80
CA LEU A 322 -15.37 -17.93 1.14
C LEU A 322 -16.85 -18.13 1.51
N THR A 323 -17.23 -17.94 2.77
CA THR A 323 -18.64 -18.07 3.20
C THR A 323 -19.55 -16.96 2.69
N SER A 324 -18.98 -15.80 2.33
CA SER A 324 -19.74 -14.62 1.86
C SER A 324 -19.93 -14.58 0.34
N SER A 325 -19.29 -15.50 -0.40
CA SER A 325 -19.41 -15.57 -1.86
C SER A 325 -20.74 -16.25 -2.23
N PRO A 326 -21.65 -15.59 -2.97
CA PRO A 326 -22.91 -16.20 -3.36
C PRO A 326 -22.67 -17.43 -4.23
N THR A 327 -23.33 -18.55 -3.91
CA THR A 327 -23.32 -19.76 -4.74
C THR A 327 -23.85 -19.40 -6.14
N PRO A 328 -23.13 -19.70 -7.24
CA PRO A 328 -23.68 -19.53 -8.57
C PRO A 328 -24.92 -20.43 -8.70
N THR A 329 -26.07 -19.81 -8.97
CA THR A 329 -27.33 -20.52 -9.25
C THR A 329 -27.11 -21.42 -10.48
N PRO A 330 -27.55 -22.69 -10.44
CA PRO A 330 -27.31 -23.66 -11.51
C PRO A 330 -27.91 -23.27 -12.85
#